data_AF-A0A7Y2NM02-F1
#
_entry.id   AF-A0A7Y2NM02-F1
#
_cell.length_a   1.000
_cell.length_b   1.000
_cell.length_c   1.000
_cell.angle_alpha   90.00
_cell.angle_beta   90.00
_cell.angle_gamma   90.00
#
_symmetry.space_group_name_H-M   'P 1'
#
loop_
_entity.id
_entity.type
_entity.pdbx_description
1 polymer ?
#
loop_
_entity_poly.entity_id
_entity_poly.type
_entity_poly.pdbx_seq_one_letter_code
_entity_poly.pdbx_strand_id
1 'polypeptide(L)' 'QQVPCSFLESDNKCSIYDIRPKACREFPHTDRKKFHQINHLTLKNVAICPAAFNIVERMKQNIK' A
#
# COMPACT_ATOMS: atom_id res chain seq x y z
N GLN A 1 9.47 -1.70 -17.74
CA GLN A 1 9.10 -1.67 -16.31
C GLN A 1 8.21 -2.88 -16.05
N GLN A 2 8.69 -3.91 -15.33
CA GLN A 2 7.84 -5.04 -14.96
C GLN A 2 7.01 -4.61 -13.75
N VAL A 3 5.70 -4.46 -13.96
CA VAL A 3 4.76 -4.35 -12.86
C VAL A 3 4.64 -5.74 -12.22
N PRO A 4 4.86 -5.87 -10.90
CA PRO A 4 5.03 -7.18 -10.25
C PRO A 4 3.72 -8.00 -10.14
N CYS A 5 2.62 -7.52 -10.71
CA CYS A 5 1.29 -8.12 -10.59
C CYS A 5 0.86 -8.71 -11.92
N SER A 6 0.72 -10.04 -11.99
CA SER A 6 0.23 -10.76 -13.17
C SER A 6 -1.20 -10.41 -13.58
N PHE A 7 -1.94 -9.70 -12.73
CA PHE A 7 -3.30 -9.26 -12.97
C PHE A 7 -3.41 -7.77 -13.34
N LEU A 8 -2.29 -7.04 -13.41
CA LEU A 8 -2.30 -5.62 -13.76
C LEU A 8 -2.13 -5.45 -15.26
N GLU A 9 -3.15 -4.88 -15.89
CA GLU A 9 -3.21 -4.64 -17.33
C GLU A 9 -2.55 -3.31 -17.72
N SER A 10 -2.42 -3.09 -19.04
CA SER A 10 -1.76 -1.90 -19.61
C SER A 10 -2.41 -0.56 -19.24
N ASP A 11 -3.69 -0.56 -18.84
CA ASP A 11 -4.43 0.63 -18.42
C ASP A 11 -4.36 0.89 -16.91
N ASN A 12 -3.44 0.21 -16.20
CA ASN A 12 -3.33 0.22 -14.73
C ASN A 12 -4.57 -0.31 -13.99
N LYS A 13 -5.45 -1.07 -14.66
CA LYS A 13 -6.55 -1.77 -14.00
C LYS A 13 -6.21 -3.23 -13.73
N CYS A 14 -6.85 -3.77 -12.69
CA CYS A 14 -6.71 -5.17 -12.34
C CYS A 14 -7.75 -6.01 -13.10
N SER A 15 -7.32 -7.06 -13.80
CA SER A 15 -8.21 -7.98 -14.52
C SER A 15 -9.17 -8.75 -13.61
N ILE A 16 -8.82 -8.91 -12.32
CA ILE A 16 -9.65 -9.57 -11.30
C ILE A 16 -10.17 -8.57 -10.24
N TYR A 17 -10.43 -7.32 -10.61
CA TYR A 17 -10.73 -6.23 -9.67
C TYR A 17 -11.81 -6.58 -8.63
N ASP A 18 -12.89 -7.23 -9.04
CA ASP A 18 -14.05 -7.55 -8.17
C ASP A 18 -13.71 -8.60 -7.10
N ILE A 19 -12.82 -9.54 -7.43
CA ILE A 19 -12.39 -10.63 -6.55
C ILE A 19 -10.96 -10.42 -6.04
N ARG A 20 -10.42 -9.20 -6.16
CA ARG A 20 -9.01 -8.93 -5.85
C ARG A 20 -8.68 -9.29 -4.40
N PRO A 21 -7.49 -9.86 -4.12
CA PRO A 21 -7.12 -10.28 -2.77
C PRO A 21 -7.27 -9.15 -1.75
N LYS A 22 -7.54 -9.51 -0.49
CA LYS A 22 -7.67 -8.54 0.61
C LYS A 22 -6.49 -7.57 0.68
N ALA A 23 -5.29 -8.08 0.44
CA ALA A 23 -4.09 -7.24 0.42
C ALA A 23 -4.17 -6.12 -0.63
N CYS A 24 -4.62 -6.41 -1.85
CA CYS A 24 -4.77 -5.39 -2.89
C CYS A 24 -5.90 -4.39 -2.59
N ARG A 25 -6.98 -4.83 -1.90
CA ARG A 25 -8.08 -3.93 -1.49
C ARG A 25 -7.67 -2.94 -0.41
N GLU A 26 -6.87 -3.41 0.54
CA GLU A 26 -6.53 -2.62 1.72
C GLU A 26 -5.23 -1.83 1.57
N PHE A 27 -4.50 -1.97 0.46
CA PHE A 27 -3.27 -1.21 0.21
C PHE A 27 -3.52 0.31 0.36
N PRO A 28 -2.72 1.07 1.14
CA PRO A 28 -1.38 0.75 1.67
C PRO A 28 -1.35 0.08 3.06
N HIS A 29 -2.45 -0.57 3.48
CA HIS A 29 -2.64 -1.32 4.74
C HIS A 29 -2.65 -0.47 6.01
N THR A 30 -2.96 0.82 5.91
CA THR A 30 -2.93 1.75 7.04
C THR A 30 -4.17 1.66 7.92
N ASP A 31 -5.29 1.14 7.41
CA ASP A 31 -6.54 0.92 8.17
C ASP A 31 -6.56 -0.49 8.81
N ARG A 32 -5.60 -0.76 9.68
CA ARG A 32 -5.48 -2.04 10.39
C ARG A 32 -5.33 -1.78 11.88
N LYS A 33 -6.16 -2.44 12.72
CA LYS A 33 -6.11 -2.33 14.19
C LYS A 33 -4.71 -2.48 14.80
N LYS A 34 -3.87 -3.35 14.23
CA LYS A 34 -2.48 -3.58 14.65
C LYS A 34 -1.48 -3.22 13.55
N PHE A 35 -1.64 -2.06 12.93
CA PHE A 35 -0.77 -1.57 11.85
C PHE A 35 0.72 -1.60 12.19
N HIS A 36 1.09 -1.30 13.44
CA HIS A 36 2.48 -1.34 13.90
C HIS A 36 3.18 -2.70 13.69
N GLN A 37 2.42 -3.80 13.63
CA GLN A 37 2.98 -5.15 13.38
C GLN A 37 3.52 -5.31 11.96
N ILE A 38 3.10 -4.47 11.01
CA ILE A 38 3.53 -4.50 9.61
C ILE A 38 4.42 -3.31 9.24
N ASN A 39 5.05 -2.65 10.23
CA ASN A 39 5.92 -1.50 9.99
C ASN A 39 7.01 -1.76 8.94
N HIS A 40 7.58 -2.96 8.92
CA HIS A 40 8.57 -3.35 7.90
C HIS A 40 8.00 -3.27 6.47
N LEU A 41 6.72 -3.61 6.27
CA LEU A 41 6.04 -3.51 4.98
C LEU A 41 5.70 -2.06 4.67
N THR A 42 5.19 -1.31 5.65
CA THR A 42 4.92 0.12 5.51
C THR A 42 6.17 0.87 5.05
N LEU A 43 7.32 0.64 5.69
CA LEU A 43 8.59 1.28 5.32
C LEU A 43 9.02 0.95 3.89
N LYS A 44 8.82 -0.29 3.42
CA LYS A 44 9.05 -0.65 2.02
C LYS A 44 8.09 0.09 1.08
N ASN A 45 6.82 0.18 1.45
CA ASN A 45 5.79 0.84 0.64
C ASN A 45 5.97 2.36 0.56
N VAL A 46 6.56 3.00 1.57
CA VAL A 46 6.89 4.43 1.56
C VAL A 46 7.80 4.79 0.38
N ALA A 47 8.74 3.91 0.02
CA ALA A 47 9.63 4.13 -1.12
C ALA A 47 8.95 3.94 -2.50
N ILE A 48 7.77 3.32 -2.52
CA ILE A 48 7.08 2.91 -3.76
C ILE A 48 5.84 3.78 -4.01
N CYS A 49 5.10 4.15 -2.96
CA CYS A 49 3.79 4.77 -3.06
C CYS A 49 3.76 6.15 -2.40
N PRO A 50 3.41 7.21 -3.15
CA PRO A 50 3.27 8.56 -2.60
C PRO A 50 2.24 8.65 -1.46
N ALA A 51 1.18 7.85 -1.50
CA ALA A 51 0.17 7.82 -0.44
C ALA A 51 0.77 7.27 0.87
N ALA A 52 1.52 6.17 0.80
CA ALA A 52 2.20 5.60 1.98
C ALA A 52 3.21 6.60 2.58
N PHE A 53 3.98 7.28 1.72
CA PHE A 53 4.91 8.33 2.14
C PHE A 53 4.18 9.46 2.90
N ASN A 54 3.16 10.06 2.28
CA ASN A 54 2.42 11.18 2.88
C ASN A 54 1.77 10.83 4.22
N ILE A 55 1.28 9.59 4.36
CA ILE A 55 0.71 9.11 5.62
C ILE A 55 1.78 9.08 6.71
N VAL A 56 2.94 8.48 6.44
CA VAL A 56 4.03 8.37 7.42
C VAL A 56 4.60 9.75 7.78
N GLU A 57 4.76 10.66 6.82
CA GLU A 57 5.24 12.02 7.11
C GLU A 57 4.28 12.79 8.03
N ARG A 58 2.96 12.68 7.80
CA ARG A 58 1.96 13.25 8.72
C ARG A 58 1.99 12.57 10.09
N MET A 59 2.23 11.27 10.17
CA MET A 59 2.38 10.59 11.46
C MET A 59 3.58 11.15 12.23
N LYS A 60 4.74 11.35 11.58
CA LYS A 60 5.94 11.92 12.20
C LYS A 60 5.70 13.30 12.81
N GLN A 61 4.92 14.15 12.14
CA GLN A 61 4.56 15.48 12.66
C GLN A 61 3.77 15.44 13.98
N ASN A 62 3.12 14.32 14.29
CA ASN A 62 2.36 14.12 15.51
C ASN A 62 3.16 13.41 16.62
N ILE A 63 4.37 12.95 16.32
CA ILE A 63 5.30 12.41 17.31
C ILE A 63 6.05 13.61 17.91
N LYS A 64 5.79 13.92 19.18
CA LYS A 64 6.55 14.90 19.96
C LYS A 64 7.84 14.29 20.51
#